data_AF-A0A7H8K5D0-F1
#
_entry.id   AF-A0A7H8K5D0-F1
#
_cell.length_a   1.000
_cell.length_b   1.000
_cell.length_c   1.000
_cell.angle_alpha   90.00
_cell.angle_beta   90.00
_cell.angle_gamma   90.00
#
_symmetry.space_group_name_H-M   'P 1'
#
loop_
_entity.id
_entity.type
_entity.pdbx_description
1 polymer ?
#
loop_
_entity_poly.entity_id
_entity_poly.type
_entity_poly.pdbx_seq_one_letter_code
_entity_poly.pdbx_strand_id
1 'polypeptide(L)'
;MSDTTWEPMWRRLVPVTALLLLAPWVAECSWGGFAGSDMLMVVVVLAPMYGGAAILIREAARRTGGGWPMIVLLAAGFGVVQAGLVDQSLFNPGFLADTEFADISAADNTRIPVLGVSAQEAISFLGNHVALTICAPIALVESYLSPARRLRPWLRAPGLIAVTLLYLLGSLLIFVDDSGRKGFLASPGQLIGAAVLVLCLVVVAALPRWRRRPAPRTASTPRPILAGLLVLVVYLGSSVLSGWIRVAVSVVAAAALVAVLVRWSERHGWGQSHVLACASGPLVGAAVLAYLVPPYSPASPAQALASDVLVSLIVVVLLTGASARLRRHGE
;
A
#
# COMPACT_ATOMS: atom_id res chain seq x y z
N MET A 1 -4.40 32.81 -28.57
CA MET A 1 -3.00 32.39 -28.30
C MET A 1 -3.01 31.37 -27.18
N SER A 2 -2.97 30.09 -27.55
CA SER A 2 -2.88 28.97 -26.61
C SER A 2 -1.40 28.71 -26.31
N ASP A 3 -0.93 29.21 -25.17
CA ASP A 3 0.37 28.82 -24.60
C ASP A 3 0.29 27.39 -24.08
N THR A 4 0.27 26.43 -25.01
CA THR A 4 0.66 25.05 -24.73
C THR A 4 2.15 25.07 -24.48
N THR A 5 2.57 25.30 -23.24
CA THR A 5 3.95 25.02 -22.84
C THR A 5 4.13 23.50 -22.85
N TRP A 6 4.95 23.00 -23.78
CA TRP A 6 5.32 21.58 -23.83
C TRP A 6 6.13 21.27 -22.57
N GLU A 7 5.48 20.79 -21.51
CA GLU A 7 6.22 20.14 -20.42
C GLU A 7 7.07 19.00 -21.01
N PRO A 8 8.40 19.01 -20.77
CA PRO A 8 9.28 17.95 -21.25
C PRO A 8 8.78 16.56 -20.83
N MET A 9 8.88 15.58 -21.74
CA MET A 9 8.40 14.22 -21.52
C MET A 9 8.93 13.59 -20.22
N TRP A 10 10.18 13.88 -19.85
CA TRP A 10 10.77 13.39 -18.60
C TRP A 10 10.02 13.90 -17.36
N ARG A 11 9.59 15.17 -17.33
CA ARG A 11 8.77 15.71 -16.21
C ARG A 11 7.42 14.99 -16.12
N ARG A 12 6.91 14.50 -17.25
CA ARG A 12 5.67 13.74 -17.30
C ARG A 12 5.80 12.35 -16.67
N LEU A 13 6.91 11.67 -16.94
CA LEU A 13 7.15 10.29 -16.52
C LEU A 13 7.70 10.15 -15.10
N VAL A 14 8.39 11.15 -14.55
CA VAL A 14 8.95 11.12 -13.18
C VAL A 14 7.97 10.58 -12.12
N PRO A 15 6.72 11.08 -11.97
CA PRO A 15 5.81 10.53 -10.95
C PRO A 15 5.39 9.08 -11.24
N VAL A 16 5.34 8.67 -12.50
CA VAL A 16 5.01 7.29 -12.89
C VAL A 16 6.15 6.37 -12.49
N THR A 17 7.39 6.70 -12.86
CA THR A 17 8.58 5.92 -12.49
C THR A 17 8.81 5.92 -10.97
N ALA A 18 8.59 7.06 -10.31
CA ALA A 18 8.68 7.14 -8.85
C ALA A 18 7.66 6.21 -8.19
N LEU A 19 6.39 6.22 -8.63
CA LEU A 19 5.37 5.33 -8.08
C LEU A 19 5.64 3.85 -8.41
N LEU A 20 6.15 3.58 -9.61
CA LEU A 20 6.51 2.23 -10.06
C LEU A 20 7.55 1.57 -9.13
N LEU A 21 8.55 2.34 -8.70
CA LEU A 21 9.65 1.84 -7.86
C LEU A 21 9.35 1.97 -6.35
N LEU A 22 8.59 2.99 -5.95
CA LEU A 22 8.30 3.23 -4.56
C LEU A 22 7.28 2.22 -4.00
N ALA A 23 6.28 1.82 -4.79
CA ALA A 23 5.27 0.86 -4.33
C ALA A 23 5.87 -0.49 -3.86
N PRO A 24 6.73 -1.19 -4.63
CA PRO A 24 7.37 -2.41 -4.14
C PRO A 24 8.34 -2.15 -2.98
N TRP A 25 9.08 -1.04 -2.98
CA TRP A 25 9.98 -0.71 -1.87
C TRP A 25 9.22 -0.50 -0.55
N VAL A 26 8.09 0.22 -0.59
CA VAL A 26 7.26 0.41 0.60
C VAL A 26 6.59 -0.91 1.01
N ALA A 27 6.15 -1.73 0.07
CA ALA A 27 5.54 -3.02 0.37
C ALA A 27 6.51 -4.00 1.07
N GLU A 28 7.74 -4.12 0.57
CA GLU A 28 8.63 -5.22 0.95
C GLU A 28 9.85 -4.78 1.76
N CYS A 29 10.41 -3.60 1.48
CA CYS A 29 11.66 -3.17 2.10
C CYS A 29 11.44 -2.25 3.30
N SER A 30 10.32 -1.53 3.38
CA SER A 30 10.15 -0.46 4.38
C SER A 30 9.97 -0.94 5.83
N TRP A 31 9.74 -2.23 6.03
CA TRP A 31 9.51 -2.84 7.33
C TRP A 31 10.60 -3.88 7.68
N GLY A 32 11.76 -3.82 7.02
CA GLY A 32 12.88 -4.73 7.25
C GLY A 32 12.86 -5.94 6.32
N GLY A 33 13.40 -7.07 6.77
CA GLY A 33 13.29 -8.35 6.06
C GLY A 33 14.34 -8.60 4.98
N PHE A 34 14.90 -7.57 4.34
CA PHE A 34 15.91 -7.73 3.28
C PHE A 34 17.24 -7.05 3.65
N ALA A 35 18.36 -7.69 3.29
CA ALA A 35 19.64 -7.01 3.29
C ALA A 35 19.64 -5.89 2.24
N GLY A 36 20.34 -4.78 2.52
CA GLY A 36 20.39 -3.63 1.61
C GLY A 36 20.88 -3.96 0.19
N SER A 37 21.70 -4.99 0.03
CA SER A 37 22.14 -5.50 -1.29
C SER A 37 20.99 -6.06 -2.13
N ASP A 38 19.98 -6.63 -1.49
CA ASP A 38 18.92 -7.39 -2.15
C ASP A 38 17.70 -6.51 -2.44
N MET A 39 17.53 -5.43 -1.68
CA MET A 39 16.41 -4.48 -1.82
C MET A 39 16.22 -3.99 -3.25
N LEU A 40 17.31 -3.69 -3.98
CA LEU A 40 17.20 -3.20 -5.36
C LEU A 40 16.62 -4.28 -6.29
N MET A 41 17.06 -5.53 -6.13
CA MET A 41 16.56 -6.65 -6.92
C MET A 41 15.08 -6.89 -6.63
N VAL A 42 14.70 -6.92 -5.35
CA VAL A 42 13.31 -7.03 -4.89
C VAL A 42 12.44 -5.94 -5.54
N VAL A 43 12.88 -4.69 -5.47
CA VAL A 43 12.16 -3.55 -6.07
C VAL A 43 12.01 -3.72 -7.57
N VAL A 44 13.06 -4.09 -8.29
CA VAL A 44 13.02 -4.23 -9.77
C VAL A 44 12.12 -5.38 -10.19
N VAL A 45 12.21 -6.53 -9.52
CA VAL A 45 11.39 -7.72 -9.83
C VAL A 45 9.91 -7.48 -9.54
N LEU A 46 9.60 -6.78 -8.44
CA LEU A 46 8.21 -6.58 -8.00
C LEU A 46 7.58 -5.29 -8.52
N ALA A 47 8.37 -4.35 -9.05
CA ALA A 47 7.90 -3.11 -9.65
C ALA A 47 6.79 -3.30 -10.70
N PRO A 48 6.90 -4.25 -11.65
CA PRO A 48 5.84 -4.52 -12.61
C PRO A 48 4.48 -4.76 -11.95
N MET A 49 4.44 -5.61 -10.91
CA MET A 49 3.21 -5.98 -10.20
C MET A 49 2.76 -4.86 -9.24
N TYR A 50 3.56 -4.54 -8.22
CA TYR A 50 3.17 -3.58 -7.18
C TYR A 50 3.07 -2.16 -7.71
N GLY A 51 4.09 -1.72 -8.43
CA GLY A 51 4.13 -0.39 -9.04
C GLY A 51 3.07 -0.23 -10.13
N GLY A 52 2.89 -1.26 -10.97
CA GLY A 52 1.84 -1.28 -11.98
C GLY A 52 0.44 -1.13 -11.37
N ALA A 53 0.12 -1.91 -10.33
CA ALA A 53 -1.14 -1.81 -9.61
C ALA A 53 -1.33 -0.41 -8.99
N ALA A 54 -0.32 0.12 -8.29
CA ALA A 54 -0.39 1.45 -7.68
C ALA A 54 -0.69 2.55 -8.71
N ILE A 55 -0.03 2.51 -9.88
CA ILE A 55 -0.27 3.46 -10.98
C ILE A 55 -1.70 3.31 -11.52
N LEU A 56 -2.16 2.09 -11.80
CA LEU A 56 -3.50 1.84 -12.36
C LEU A 56 -4.61 2.30 -11.40
N ILE A 57 -4.49 1.97 -10.12
CA ILE A 57 -5.43 2.37 -9.07
C ILE A 57 -5.50 3.90 -8.98
N ARG A 58 -4.34 4.55 -8.95
CA ARG A 58 -4.24 6.01 -8.93
C ARG A 58 -4.89 6.62 -10.17
N GLU A 59 -4.56 6.12 -11.35
CA GLU A 59 -5.13 6.61 -12.62
C GLU A 59 -6.65 6.47 -12.67
N ALA A 60 -7.19 5.32 -12.23
CA ALA A 60 -8.63 5.09 -12.16
C ALA A 60 -9.32 6.10 -11.24
N ALA A 61 -8.78 6.32 -10.04
CA ALA A 61 -9.33 7.27 -9.07
C ALA A 61 -9.29 8.72 -9.55
N ARG A 62 -8.21 9.13 -10.23
CA ARG A 62 -8.06 10.51 -10.74
C ARG A 62 -8.87 10.76 -12.01
N ARG A 63 -9.07 9.78 -12.88
CA ARG A 63 -9.89 9.91 -14.10
C ARG A 63 -11.38 9.94 -13.82
N THR A 64 -11.84 9.16 -12.85
CA THR A 64 -13.26 9.04 -12.52
C THR A 64 -13.71 10.05 -11.46
N GLY A 65 -12.77 10.69 -10.78
CA GLY A 65 -13.04 11.57 -9.64
C GLY A 65 -13.34 10.83 -8.33
N GLY A 66 -13.17 9.49 -8.28
CA GLY A 66 -13.49 8.67 -7.10
C GLY A 66 -12.61 8.91 -5.86
N GLY A 67 -11.48 9.61 -6.02
CA GLY A 67 -10.65 10.07 -4.90
C GLY A 67 -10.09 8.95 -4.02
N TRP A 68 -9.84 9.28 -2.74
CA TRP A 68 -9.30 8.34 -1.75
C TRP A 68 -10.21 7.14 -1.44
N PRO A 69 -11.55 7.26 -1.37
CA PRO A 69 -12.41 6.10 -1.18
C PRO A 69 -12.21 5.02 -2.27
N MET A 70 -12.13 5.43 -3.54
CA MET A 70 -11.83 4.50 -4.63
C MET A 70 -10.42 3.90 -4.49
N ILE A 71 -9.40 4.69 -4.15
CA ILE A 71 -8.03 4.20 -3.95
C ILE A 71 -8.00 3.11 -2.86
N VAL A 72 -8.60 3.35 -1.70
CA VAL A 72 -8.60 2.40 -0.57
C VAL A 72 -9.33 1.10 -0.93
N LEU A 73 -10.50 1.20 -1.58
CA LEU A 73 -11.27 0.02 -1.99
C LEU A 73 -10.54 -0.81 -3.05
N LEU A 74 -9.94 -0.16 -4.05
CA LEU A 74 -9.15 -0.86 -5.07
C LEU A 74 -7.83 -1.40 -4.49
N ALA A 75 -7.25 -0.75 -3.48
CA ALA A 75 -6.08 -1.26 -2.77
C ALA A 75 -6.40 -2.53 -1.98
N ALA A 76 -7.56 -2.56 -1.31
CA ALA A 76 -8.06 -3.79 -0.67
C ALA A 76 -8.29 -4.89 -1.71
N GLY A 77 -8.88 -4.55 -2.87
CA GLY A 77 -9.03 -5.47 -3.99
C GLY A 77 -7.68 -5.99 -4.49
N PHE A 78 -6.70 -5.13 -4.64
CA PHE A 78 -5.33 -5.51 -5.00
C PHE A 78 -4.71 -6.46 -3.97
N GLY A 79 -4.89 -6.21 -2.66
CA GLY A 79 -4.40 -7.14 -1.64
C GLY A 79 -5.01 -8.53 -1.74
N VAL A 80 -6.30 -8.63 -2.09
CA VAL A 80 -6.96 -9.93 -2.35
C VAL A 80 -6.44 -10.57 -3.65
N VAL A 81 -6.23 -9.79 -4.71
CA VAL A 81 -5.63 -10.30 -5.95
C VAL A 81 -4.23 -10.83 -5.70
N GLN A 82 -3.38 -10.06 -5.03
CA GLN A 82 -2.00 -10.43 -4.79
C GLN A 82 -1.94 -11.68 -3.91
N ALA A 83 -2.50 -11.62 -2.71
CA ALA A 83 -2.37 -12.68 -1.71
C ALA A 83 -3.21 -13.93 -2.05
N GLY A 84 -4.31 -13.75 -2.77
CA GLY A 84 -5.28 -14.81 -3.07
C GLY A 84 -5.15 -15.43 -4.46
N LEU A 85 -4.86 -14.63 -5.49
CA LEU A 85 -4.87 -15.09 -6.88
C LEU A 85 -3.48 -15.19 -7.49
N VAL A 86 -2.52 -14.35 -7.07
CA VAL A 86 -1.18 -14.29 -7.65
C VAL A 86 -0.21 -15.18 -6.88
N ASP A 87 0.19 -14.82 -5.66
CA ASP A 87 1.14 -15.64 -4.88
C ASP A 87 0.44 -16.74 -4.06
N GLN A 88 -0.88 -16.60 -3.86
CA GLN A 88 -1.72 -17.52 -3.09
C GLN A 88 -1.27 -17.73 -1.64
N SER A 89 -0.47 -16.81 -1.09
CA SER A 89 0.00 -16.78 0.29
C SER A 89 -1.15 -16.85 1.30
N LEU A 90 -2.30 -16.25 0.97
CA LEU A 90 -3.50 -16.24 1.82
C LEU A 90 -4.07 -17.65 2.09
N PHE A 91 -3.83 -18.58 1.17
CA PHE A 91 -4.38 -19.94 1.21
C PHE A 91 -3.32 -20.98 1.54
N ASN A 92 -2.03 -20.66 1.39
CA ASN A 92 -0.92 -21.59 1.56
C ASN A 92 -0.37 -21.56 2.99
N PRO A 93 -0.61 -22.58 3.83
CA PRO A 93 -0.06 -22.61 5.19
C PRO A 93 1.46 -22.81 5.24
N GLY A 94 2.05 -23.29 4.15
CA GLY A 94 3.49 -23.44 4.04
C GLY A 94 4.18 -22.18 3.55
N PHE A 95 3.45 -21.08 3.29
CA PHE A 95 4.00 -19.92 2.59
C PHE A 95 5.22 -19.31 3.28
N LEU A 96 5.25 -19.30 4.61
CA LEU A 96 6.37 -18.75 5.40
C LEU A 96 7.26 -19.82 6.06
N ALA A 97 7.02 -21.11 5.79
CA ALA A 97 7.60 -22.22 6.54
C ALA A 97 9.13 -22.39 6.41
N ASP A 98 9.77 -21.77 5.42
CA ASP A 98 11.22 -21.80 5.17
C ASP A 98 11.90 -20.45 5.44
N THR A 99 11.14 -19.50 6.00
CA THR A 99 11.64 -18.17 6.37
C THR A 99 11.79 -18.09 7.89
N GLU A 100 12.47 -17.06 8.36
CA GLU A 100 12.54 -16.75 9.80
C GLU A 100 11.17 -16.35 10.41
N PHE A 101 10.10 -16.26 9.60
CA PHE A 101 8.73 -16.09 10.08
C PHE A 101 8.03 -17.42 10.40
N ALA A 102 8.68 -18.57 10.19
CA ALA A 102 8.08 -19.88 10.34
C ALA A 102 7.45 -20.08 11.72
N ASP A 103 8.14 -19.71 12.80
CA ASP A 103 7.64 -19.86 14.17
C ASP A 103 6.42 -18.95 14.45
N ILE A 104 6.43 -17.74 13.90
CA ILE A 104 5.31 -16.78 14.04
C ILE A 104 4.07 -17.30 13.29
N SER A 105 4.26 -17.82 12.07
CA SER A 105 3.18 -18.40 11.27
C SER A 105 2.67 -19.71 11.89
N ALA A 106 3.56 -20.55 12.41
CA ALA A 106 3.18 -21.80 13.09
C ALA A 106 2.41 -21.57 14.40
N ALA A 107 2.66 -20.46 15.10
CA ALA A 107 1.92 -20.07 16.29
C ALA A 107 0.53 -19.48 16.00
N ASP A 108 0.17 -19.26 14.73
CA ASP A 108 -1.11 -18.68 14.35
C ASP A 108 -2.27 -19.68 14.53
N ASN A 109 -3.18 -19.34 15.45
CA ASN A 109 -4.37 -20.12 15.78
C ASN A 109 -5.68 -19.50 15.24
N THR A 110 -5.60 -18.57 14.28
CA THR A 110 -6.75 -17.84 13.72
C THR A 110 -7.28 -18.43 12.42
N ARG A 111 -6.90 -19.66 12.12
CA ARG A 111 -7.32 -20.33 10.89
C ARG A 111 -8.81 -20.63 10.92
N ILE A 112 -9.49 -20.30 9.83
CA ILE A 112 -10.89 -20.61 9.57
C ILE A 112 -10.92 -21.83 8.63
N PRO A 113 -11.16 -23.06 9.14
CA PRO A 113 -10.93 -24.29 8.36
C PRO A 113 -11.75 -24.35 7.06
N VAL A 114 -13.00 -23.88 7.09
CA VAL A 114 -13.89 -23.89 5.92
C VAL A 114 -13.40 -22.98 4.79
N LEU A 115 -12.64 -21.93 5.10
CA LEU A 115 -12.06 -21.03 4.10
C LEU A 115 -10.61 -21.40 3.75
N GLY A 116 -9.93 -22.14 4.63
CA GLY A 116 -8.51 -22.46 4.51
C GLY A 116 -7.58 -21.26 4.78
N VAL A 117 -8.11 -20.17 5.32
CA VAL A 117 -7.44 -18.87 5.51
C VAL A 117 -7.18 -18.60 6.99
N SER A 118 -6.01 -18.04 7.32
CA SER A 118 -5.78 -17.38 8.61
C SER A 118 -6.41 -15.98 8.62
N ALA A 119 -7.26 -15.70 9.62
CA ALA A 119 -7.85 -14.37 9.76
C ALA A 119 -6.80 -13.30 10.08
N GLN A 120 -5.75 -13.66 10.84
CA GLN A 120 -4.65 -12.76 11.15
C GLN A 120 -3.79 -12.46 9.93
N GLU A 121 -3.41 -13.47 9.15
CA GLU A 121 -2.63 -13.27 7.92
C GLU A 121 -3.45 -12.48 6.89
N ALA A 122 -4.75 -12.76 6.75
CA ALA A 122 -5.64 -11.99 5.89
C ALA A 122 -5.64 -10.50 6.24
N ILE A 123 -5.75 -10.15 7.53
CA ILE A 123 -5.70 -8.75 7.99
C ILE A 123 -4.31 -8.15 7.74
N SER A 124 -3.25 -8.92 7.96
CA SER A 124 -1.86 -8.48 7.77
C SER A 124 -1.59 -8.15 6.31
N PHE A 125 -1.84 -9.09 5.41
CA PHE A 125 -1.58 -8.94 3.98
C PHE A 125 -2.44 -7.83 3.37
N LEU A 126 -3.77 -7.86 3.60
CA LEU A 126 -4.66 -6.83 3.05
C LEU A 126 -4.36 -5.45 3.65
N GLY A 127 -4.12 -5.38 4.97
CA GLY A 127 -3.78 -4.15 5.67
C GLY A 127 -2.50 -3.51 5.13
N ASN A 128 -1.44 -4.32 4.97
CA ASN A 128 -0.16 -3.87 4.43
C ASN A 128 -0.29 -3.47 2.95
N HIS A 129 -1.04 -4.20 2.12
CA HIS A 129 -1.27 -3.78 0.75
C HIS A 129 -2.03 -2.47 0.63
N VAL A 130 -3.04 -2.25 1.48
CA VAL A 130 -3.77 -0.98 1.52
C VAL A 130 -2.84 0.15 1.97
N ALA A 131 -2.18 -0.02 3.10
CA ALA A 131 -1.41 1.04 3.75
C ALA A 131 -0.08 1.31 3.05
N LEU A 132 0.74 0.28 2.86
CA LEU A 132 2.12 0.35 2.42
C LEU A 132 2.26 0.21 0.90
N THR A 133 1.61 -0.78 0.27
CA THR A 133 1.81 -0.99 -1.19
C THR A 133 1.14 0.10 -2.03
N ILE A 134 -0.02 0.61 -1.61
CA ILE A 134 -0.83 1.52 -2.43
C ILE A 134 -0.95 2.92 -1.84
N CYS A 135 -1.51 3.08 -0.64
CA CYS A 135 -1.89 4.41 -0.14
C CYS A 135 -0.67 5.29 0.18
N ALA A 136 0.31 4.78 0.92
CA ALA A 136 1.51 5.52 1.27
C ALA A 136 2.30 6.01 0.03
N PRO A 137 2.65 5.17 -0.96
CA PRO A 137 3.44 5.61 -2.10
C PRO A 137 2.67 6.57 -3.01
N ILE A 138 1.35 6.39 -3.20
CA ILE A 138 0.52 7.37 -3.93
C ILE A 138 0.52 8.72 -3.20
N ALA A 139 0.25 8.74 -1.90
CA ALA A 139 0.21 9.96 -1.09
C ALA A 139 1.55 10.69 -1.13
N LEU A 140 2.66 9.94 -1.04
CA LEU A 140 4.00 10.50 -1.07
C LEU A 140 4.30 11.14 -2.44
N VAL A 141 4.15 10.39 -3.52
CA VAL A 141 4.44 10.89 -4.88
C VAL A 141 3.57 12.10 -5.20
N GLU A 142 2.27 12.07 -4.87
CA GLU A 142 1.39 13.22 -5.07
C GLU A 142 1.80 14.43 -4.21
N SER A 143 2.43 14.22 -3.06
CA SER A 143 2.93 15.30 -2.19
C SER A 143 4.17 16.01 -2.75
N TYR A 144 4.94 15.35 -3.62
CA TYR A 144 6.05 15.96 -4.36
C TYR A 144 5.61 16.78 -5.58
N LEU A 145 4.35 16.67 -6.00
CA LEU A 145 3.80 17.36 -7.16
C LEU A 145 3.09 18.66 -6.76
N SER A 146 3.06 19.61 -7.70
CA SER A 146 2.30 20.86 -7.53
C SER A 146 0.79 20.59 -7.45
N PRO A 147 0.01 21.45 -6.77
CA PRO A 147 -1.44 21.30 -6.66
C PRO A 147 -2.15 21.16 -8.01
N ALA A 148 -1.67 21.91 -9.02
CA ALA A 148 -2.20 21.86 -10.38
C ALA A 148 -2.02 20.50 -11.08
N ARG A 149 -1.01 19.72 -10.68
CA ARG A 149 -0.63 18.46 -11.33
C ARG A 149 -1.03 17.22 -10.54
N ARG A 150 -1.03 17.27 -9.21
CA ARG A 150 -1.11 16.07 -8.36
C ARG A 150 -2.36 15.22 -8.60
N LEU A 151 -3.51 15.84 -8.86
CA LEU A 151 -4.79 15.15 -9.01
C LEU A 151 -5.18 14.90 -10.48
N ARG A 152 -4.34 15.27 -11.44
CA ARG A 152 -4.59 15.05 -12.87
C ARG A 152 -4.08 13.67 -13.30
N PRO A 153 -4.72 12.98 -14.26
CA PRO A 153 -4.16 11.77 -14.87
C PRO A 153 -2.73 12.04 -15.39
N TRP A 154 -1.80 11.13 -15.13
CA TRP A 154 -0.39 11.24 -15.55
C TRP A 154 -0.16 10.60 -16.92
N LEU A 155 -0.91 9.54 -17.23
CA LEU A 155 -0.75 8.78 -18.46
C LEU A 155 -1.78 9.15 -19.52
N ARG A 156 -1.54 8.73 -20.76
CA ARG A 156 -2.54 8.66 -21.83
C ARG A 156 -2.90 7.19 -22.08
N ALA A 157 -3.82 6.91 -22.99
CA ALA A 157 -4.22 5.53 -23.30
C ALA A 157 -3.03 4.59 -23.60
N PRO A 158 -2.01 4.96 -24.41
CA PRO A 158 -0.85 4.08 -24.64
C PRO A 158 -0.08 3.74 -23.35
N GLY A 159 0.10 4.74 -22.47
CA GLY A 159 0.76 4.53 -21.19
C GLY A 159 -0.04 3.64 -20.25
N LEU A 160 -1.37 3.77 -20.24
CA LEU A 160 -2.24 2.88 -19.47
C LEU A 160 -2.16 1.44 -19.97
N ILE A 161 -2.16 1.23 -21.28
CA ILE A 161 -2.01 -0.10 -21.89
C ILE A 161 -0.66 -0.69 -21.48
N ALA A 162 0.43 0.06 -21.62
CA ALA A 162 1.76 -0.39 -21.25
C ALA A 162 1.85 -0.80 -19.76
N VAL A 163 1.32 0.03 -18.85
CA VAL A 163 1.32 -0.30 -17.41
C VAL A 163 0.40 -1.48 -17.09
N THR A 164 -0.72 -1.63 -17.80
CA THR A 164 -1.61 -2.79 -17.64
C THR A 164 -0.92 -4.07 -18.06
N LEU A 165 -0.25 -4.09 -19.22
CA LEU A 165 0.53 -5.24 -19.66
C LEU A 165 1.67 -5.54 -18.70
N LEU A 166 2.38 -4.51 -18.22
CA LEU A 166 3.45 -4.65 -17.24
C LEU A 166 2.93 -5.27 -15.93
N TYR A 167 1.79 -4.81 -15.42
CA TYR A 167 1.13 -5.37 -14.25
C TYR A 167 0.77 -6.85 -14.44
N LEU A 168 0.11 -7.18 -15.55
CA LEU A 168 -0.30 -8.55 -15.84
C LEU A 168 0.89 -9.50 -16.01
N LEU A 169 1.94 -9.06 -16.71
CA LEU A 169 3.17 -9.85 -16.88
C LEU A 169 3.93 -9.99 -15.55
N GLY A 170 3.97 -8.94 -14.73
CA GLY A 170 4.54 -9.00 -13.39
C GLY A 170 3.79 -9.98 -12.49
N SER A 171 2.46 -9.91 -12.47
CA SER A 171 1.63 -10.87 -11.73
C SER A 171 1.79 -12.29 -12.26
N LEU A 172 1.88 -12.47 -13.58
CA LEU A 172 2.14 -13.79 -14.17
C LEU A 172 3.50 -14.33 -13.73
N LEU A 173 4.55 -13.51 -13.76
CA LEU A 173 5.90 -13.89 -13.32
C LEU A 173 5.89 -14.43 -11.88
N ILE A 174 5.19 -13.76 -10.97
CA ILE A 174 5.06 -14.21 -9.58
C ILE A 174 4.20 -15.47 -9.47
N PHE A 175 3.11 -15.56 -10.24
CA PHE A 175 2.23 -16.72 -10.21
C PHE A 175 2.92 -18.02 -10.71
N VAL A 176 3.75 -17.91 -11.76
CA VAL A 176 4.44 -19.08 -12.36
C VAL A 176 5.70 -19.48 -11.60
N ASP A 177 6.16 -18.67 -10.64
CA ASP A 177 7.26 -19.04 -9.76
C ASP A 177 6.80 -20.10 -8.73
N ASP A 178 6.91 -21.36 -9.15
CA ASP A 178 6.52 -22.50 -8.33
C ASP A 178 7.37 -22.65 -7.05
N SER A 179 8.59 -22.08 -7.06
CA SER A 179 9.46 -22.06 -5.88
C SER A 179 8.88 -21.14 -4.79
N GLY A 180 8.47 -19.91 -5.16
CA GLY A 180 7.80 -18.98 -4.25
C GLY A 180 6.45 -19.50 -3.74
N ARG A 181 5.68 -20.18 -4.61
CA ARG A 181 4.39 -20.79 -4.24
C ARG A 181 4.50 -22.16 -3.55
N LYS A 182 5.68 -22.76 -3.54
CA LYS A 182 5.99 -24.06 -2.91
C LYS A 182 5.09 -25.19 -3.40
N GLY A 183 4.79 -25.21 -4.70
CA GLY A 183 3.90 -26.20 -5.32
C GLY A 183 2.44 -26.18 -4.84
N PHE A 184 2.04 -25.21 -4.00
CA PHE A 184 0.67 -25.11 -3.50
C PHE A 184 -0.26 -24.58 -4.59
N LEU A 185 -1.48 -25.09 -4.75
CA LEU A 185 -2.50 -24.45 -5.60
C LEU A 185 -3.81 -24.32 -4.81
N ALA A 186 -4.34 -23.10 -4.76
CA ALA A 186 -5.61 -22.79 -4.13
C ALA A 186 -6.73 -23.56 -4.84
N SER A 187 -7.67 -24.05 -4.05
CA SER A 187 -8.83 -24.77 -4.57
C SER A 187 -9.68 -23.86 -5.47
N PRO A 188 -10.46 -24.43 -6.42
CA PRO A 188 -11.38 -23.64 -7.24
C PRO A 188 -12.33 -22.76 -6.42
N GLY A 189 -12.80 -23.24 -5.25
CA GLY A 189 -13.65 -22.47 -4.35
C GLY A 189 -12.96 -21.24 -3.76
N GLN A 190 -11.69 -21.37 -3.38
CA GLN A 190 -10.86 -20.25 -2.89
C GLN A 190 -10.62 -19.20 -3.99
N LEU A 191 -10.29 -19.65 -5.20
CA LEU A 191 -10.09 -18.76 -6.35
C LEU A 191 -11.38 -18.01 -6.73
N ILE A 192 -12.52 -18.72 -6.78
CA ILE A 192 -13.83 -18.11 -7.04
C ILE A 192 -14.18 -17.11 -5.93
N GLY A 193 -13.99 -17.49 -4.66
CA GLY A 193 -14.27 -16.61 -3.52
C GLY A 193 -13.44 -15.32 -3.57
N ALA A 194 -12.14 -15.43 -3.82
CA ALA A 194 -11.25 -14.28 -3.97
C ALA A 194 -11.66 -13.41 -5.17
N ALA A 195 -11.94 -14.01 -6.34
CA ALA A 195 -12.37 -13.28 -7.53
C ALA A 195 -13.70 -12.54 -7.32
N VAL A 196 -14.68 -13.16 -6.64
CA VAL A 196 -15.96 -12.53 -6.30
C VAL A 196 -15.73 -11.36 -5.35
N LEU A 197 -14.91 -11.52 -4.31
CA LEU A 197 -14.60 -10.43 -3.38
C LEU A 197 -13.91 -9.25 -4.08
N VAL A 198 -12.95 -9.52 -4.96
CA VAL A 198 -12.28 -8.49 -5.79
C VAL A 198 -13.31 -7.77 -6.65
N LEU A 199 -14.20 -8.50 -7.34
CA LEU A 199 -15.24 -7.90 -8.17
C LEU A 199 -16.19 -7.03 -7.35
N CYS A 200 -16.62 -7.50 -6.17
CA CYS A 200 -17.43 -6.70 -5.24
C CYS A 200 -16.72 -5.40 -4.86
N LEU A 201 -15.43 -5.45 -4.51
CA LEU A 201 -14.65 -4.25 -4.15
C LEU A 201 -14.52 -3.29 -5.34
N VAL A 202 -14.27 -3.80 -6.56
CA VAL A 202 -14.20 -2.99 -7.79
C VAL A 202 -15.55 -2.34 -8.10
N VAL A 203 -16.65 -3.10 -8.03
CA VAL A 203 -18.01 -2.58 -8.26
C VAL A 203 -18.34 -1.50 -7.24
N VAL A 204 -18.08 -1.76 -5.95
CA VAL A 204 -18.30 -0.77 -4.89
C VAL A 204 -17.43 0.46 -5.13
N ALA A 205 -16.17 0.32 -5.51
CA ALA A 205 -15.26 1.43 -5.81
C ALA A 205 -15.72 2.26 -7.02
N ALA A 206 -16.37 1.64 -8.02
CA ALA A 206 -16.85 2.32 -9.22
C ALA A 206 -18.13 3.14 -9.01
N LEU A 207 -18.81 2.99 -7.86
CA LEU A 207 -20.08 3.66 -7.58
C LEU A 207 -19.98 5.20 -7.71
N PRO A 208 -20.97 5.87 -8.34
CA PRO A 208 -20.94 7.32 -8.55
C PRO A 208 -20.86 8.16 -7.26
N ARG A 209 -21.28 7.61 -6.12
CA ARG A 209 -21.29 8.32 -4.82
C ARG A 209 -19.91 8.86 -4.42
N TRP A 210 -18.83 8.16 -4.78
CA TRP A 210 -17.46 8.56 -4.46
C TRP A 210 -16.97 9.76 -5.27
N ARG A 211 -17.65 10.07 -6.37
CA ARG A 211 -17.32 11.20 -7.25
C ARG A 211 -17.84 12.53 -6.71
N ARG A 212 -18.79 12.48 -5.76
CA ARG A 212 -19.37 13.66 -5.13
C ARG A 212 -18.49 14.08 -3.97
N ARG A 213 -18.02 15.33 -3.97
CA ARG A 213 -17.40 15.94 -2.79
C ARG A 213 -18.48 16.66 -1.99
N PRO A 214 -18.77 16.24 -0.75
CA PRO A 214 -19.61 17.01 0.14
C PRO A 214 -19.03 18.42 0.34
N ALA A 215 -19.90 19.41 0.53
CA ALA A 215 -19.44 20.72 0.97
C ALA A 215 -18.71 20.57 2.33
N PRO A 216 -17.55 21.21 2.51
CA PRO A 216 -16.85 21.13 3.78
C PRO A 216 -17.73 21.60 4.93
N ARG A 217 -17.75 20.83 6.02
CA ARG A 217 -18.40 21.21 7.27
C ARG A 217 -17.67 22.41 7.88
N THR A 218 -18.41 23.27 8.56
CA THR A 218 -17.92 24.51 9.19
C THR A 218 -16.87 24.29 10.28
N ALA A 219 -16.84 23.09 10.89
CA ALA A 219 -15.85 22.76 11.92
C ALA A 219 -14.42 22.74 11.33
N SER A 220 -13.46 23.24 12.10
CA SER A 220 -12.04 23.16 11.73
C SER A 220 -11.53 21.72 11.81
N THR A 221 -10.64 21.38 10.88
CA THR A 221 -9.97 20.09 10.88
C THR A 221 -8.84 20.05 11.92
N PRO A 222 -8.56 18.90 12.55
CA PRO A 222 -7.39 18.75 13.43
C PRO A 222 -6.07 19.03 12.70
N ARG A 223 -5.00 19.30 13.45
CA ARG A 223 -3.66 19.46 12.87
C ARG A 223 -3.24 18.18 12.12
N PRO A 224 -2.57 18.26 10.96
CA PRO A 224 -2.13 17.08 10.20
C PRO A 224 -1.41 16.03 11.03
N ILE A 225 -0.54 16.45 11.95
CA ILE A 225 0.20 15.55 12.84
C ILE A 225 -0.70 14.64 13.68
N LEU A 226 -1.88 15.10 14.10
CA LEU A 226 -2.82 14.27 14.87
C LEU A 226 -3.41 13.15 14.02
N ALA A 227 -3.63 13.41 12.73
CA ALA A 227 -4.06 12.38 11.77
C ALA A 227 -2.96 11.33 11.56
N GLY A 228 -1.71 11.77 11.41
CA GLY A 228 -0.59 10.83 11.30
C GLY A 228 -0.33 10.01 12.56
N LEU A 229 -0.37 10.65 13.74
CA LEU A 229 -0.21 9.95 15.02
C LEU A 229 -1.33 8.94 15.26
N LEU A 230 -2.58 9.28 14.94
CA LEU A 230 -3.70 8.35 15.06
C LEU A 230 -3.48 7.10 14.19
N VAL A 231 -3.09 7.28 12.92
CA VAL A 231 -2.82 6.15 12.02
C VAL A 231 -1.61 5.34 12.51
N LEU A 232 -0.54 5.99 12.97
CA LEU A 232 0.66 5.34 13.52
C LEU A 232 0.31 4.46 14.73
N VAL A 233 -0.47 5.00 15.68
CA VAL A 233 -0.88 4.28 16.89
C VAL A 233 -1.75 3.08 16.54
N VAL A 234 -2.70 3.23 15.61
CA VAL A 234 -3.53 2.10 15.15
C VAL A 234 -2.68 1.04 14.46
N TYR A 235 -1.73 1.45 13.61
CA TYR A 235 -0.84 0.54 12.89
C TYR A 235 0.06 -0.24 13.86
N LEU A 236 0.87 0.45 14.67
CA LEU A 236 1.76 -0.19 15.64
C LEU A 236 1.00 -1.01 16.69
N GLY A 237 -0.09 -0.45 17.23
CA GLY A 237 -0.91 -1.12 18.23
C GLY A 237 -1.53 -2.42 17.71
N SER A 238 -1.86 -2.50 16.43
CA SER A 238 -2.35 -3.75 15.82
C SER A 238 -1.22 -4.74 15.54
N SER A 239 -0.02 -4.26 15.17
CA SER A 239 1.13 -5.08 14.81
C SER A 239 1.77 -5.82 16.00
N VAL A 240 1.63 -5.32 17.23
CA VAL A 240 2.18 -5.97 18.44
C VAL A 240 1.25 -7.02 19.04
N LEU A 241 0.02 -7.15 18.52
CA LEU A 241 -0.95 -8.14 18.98
C LEU A 241 -0.77 -9.45 18.19
N SER A 242 -1.37 -10.53 18.69
CA SER A 242 -1.47 -11.79 17.96
C SER A 242 -2.81 -12.49 18.19
N GLY A 243 -3.09 -13.51 17.37
CA GLY A 243 -4.27 -14.35 17.48
C GLY A 243 -5.58 -13.59 17.21
N TRP A 244 -6.67 -14.12 17.76
CA TRP A 244 -8.01 -13.52 17.61
C TRP A 244 -8.13 -12.12 18.21
N ILE A 245 -7.30 -11.78 19.20
CA ILE A 245 -7.24 -10.43 19.79
C ILE A 245 -6.76 -9.43 18.74
N ARG A 246 -5.68 -9.76 18.01
CA ARG A 246 -5.21 -8.94 16.88
C ARG A 246 -6.30 -8.76 15.85
N VAL A 247 -6.97 -9.84 15.45
CA VAL A 247 -8.06 -9.80 14.46
C VAL A 247 -9.16 -8.84 14.89
N ALA A 248 -9.69 -9.01 16.10
CA ALA A 248 -10.79 -8.18 16.62
C ALA A 248 -10.37 -6.71 16.75
N VAL A 249 -9.21 -6.42 17.35
CA VAL A 249 -8.71 -5.05 17.52
C VAL A 249 -8.46 -4.41 16.17
N SER A 250 -7.87 -5.11 15.20
CA SER A 250 -7.56 -4.56 13.89
C SER A 250 -8.82 -4.20 13.10
N VAL A 251 -9.86 -5.05 13.13
CA VAL A 251 -11.14 -4.77 12.47
C VAL A 251 -11.82 -3.55 13.09
N VAL A 252 -11.92 -3.50 14.42
CA VAL A 252 -12.56 -2.39 15.13
C VAL A 252 -11.78 -1.09 14.95
N ALA A 253 -10.46 -1.14 15.12
CA ALA A 253 -9.59 0.03 14.99
C ALA A 253 -9.54 0.55 13.55
N ALA A 254 -9.51 -0.33 12.53
CA ALA A 254 -9.58 0.08 11.13
C ALA A 254 -10.93 0.75 10.81
N ALA A 255 -12.05 0.17 11.25
CA ALA A 255 -13.37 0.77 11.04
C ALA A 255 -13.51 2.13 11.73
N ALA A 256 -13.05 2.23 12.99
CA ALA A 256 -13.04 3.48 13.74
C ALA A 256 -12.13 4.53 13.09
N LEU A 257 -10.94 4.12 12.64
CA LEU A 257 -9.99 4.98 11.94
C LEU A 257 -10.61 5.53 10.65
N VAL A 258 -11.20 4.67 9.81
CA VAL A 258 -11.89 5.10 8.59
C VAL A 258 -13.00 6.08 8.91
N ALA A 259 -13.85 5.81 9.91
CA ALA A 259 -14.93 6.71 10.30
C ALA A 259 -14.41 8.09 10.75
N VAL A 260 -13.34 8.12 11.55
CA VAL A 260 -12.70 9.36 12.02
C VAL A 260 -12.07 10.13 10.86
N LEU A 261 -11.29 9.46 10.01
CA LEU A 261 -10.63 10.10 8.87
C LEU A 261 -11.64 10.63 7.85
N VAL A 262 -12.72 9.90 7.57
CA VAL A 262 -13.82 10.40 6.73
C VAL A 262 -14.42 11.67 7.34
N ARG A 263 -14.77 11.63 8.62
CA ARG A 263 -15.35 12.78 9.34
C ARG A 263 -14.41 13.98 9.41
N TRP A 264 -13.10 13.78 9.49
CA TRP A 264 -12.10 14.85 9.45
C TRP A 264 -11.87 15.36 8.03
N SER A 265 -11.93 14.49 7.02
CA SER A 265 -11.76 14.86 5.61
C SER A 265 -12.87 15.76 5.07
N GLU A 266 -14.05 15.69 5.69
CA GLU A 266 -15.18 16.57 5.38
C GLU A 266 -15.06 17.96 6.03
N ARG A 267 -14.04 18.24 6.84
CA ARG A 267 -13.91 19.53 7.55
C ARG A 267 -13.14 20.57 6.75
N HIS A 268 -13.43 21.84 7.01
CA HIS A 268 -12.67 22.94 6.40
C HIS A 268 -11.18 22.86 6.77
N GLY A 269 -10.32 22.95 5.75
CA GLY A 269 -8.87 22.91 5.89
C GLY A 269 -8.24 21.51 5.78
N TRP A 270 -9.01 20.44 5.57
CA TRP A 270 -8.41 19.15 5.22
C TRP A 270 -7.74 19.22 3.86
N GLY A 271 -6.44 18.92 3.80
CA GLY A 271 -5.63 19.06 2.59
C GLY A 271 -4.62 17.93 2.41
N GLN A 272 -3.67 18.13 1.51
CA GLN A 272 -2.64 17.11 1.26
C GLN A 272 -1.70 16.93 2.46
N SER A 273 -1.46 17.97 3.27
CA SER A 273 -0.64 17.80 4.48
C SER A 273 -1.24 16.76 5.44
N HIS A 274 -2.57 16.68 5.56
CA HIS A 274 -3.27 15.60 6.28
C HIS A 274 -3.13 14.25 5.61
N VAL A 275 -3.27 14.20 4.28
CA VAL A 275 -3.10 12.96 3.50
C VAL A 275 -1.69 12.40 3.65
N LEU A 276 -0.67 13.25 3.53
CA LEU A 276 0.73 12.90 3.76
C LEU A 276 0.92 12.41 5.20
N ALA A 277 0.36 13.12 6.19
CA ALA A 277 0.48 12.70 7.59
C ALA A 277 -0.15 11.32 7.83
N CYS A 278 -1.34 11.04 7.28
CA CYS A 278 -1.96 9.72 7.36
C CYS A 278 -1.09 8.63 6.72
N ALA A 279 -0.48 8.91 5.56
CA ALA A 279 0.45 8.01 4.88
C ALA A 279 1.78 7.82 5.62
N SER A 280 2.25 8.85 6.35
CA SER A 280 3.43 8.75 7.20
C SER A 280 3.24 7.78 8.35
N GLY A 281 2.02 7.61 8.86
CA GLY A 281 1.70 6.72 9.98
C GLY A 281 2.20 5.28 9.76
N PRO A 282 1.70 4.54 8.76
CA PRO A 282 2.15 3.18 8.50
C PRO A 282 3.61 3.13 8.02
N LEU A 283 4.09 4.14 7.28
CA LEU A 283 5.47 4.15 6.78
C LEU A 283 6.52 4.31 7.90
N VAL A 284 6.24 5.19 8.88
CA VAL A 284 7.07 5.31 10.09
C VAL A 284 6.90 4.07 10.96
N GLY A 285 5.68 3.54 11.09
CA GLY A 285 5.43 2.31 11.82
C GLY A 285 6.21 1.13 11.24
N ALA A 286 6.23 0.98 9.93
CA ALA A 286 7.03 0.00 9.20
C ALA A 286 8.52 0.15 9.50
N ALA A 287 9.08 1.36 9.37
CA ALA A 287 10.49 1.61 9.65
C ALA A 287 10.86 1.32 11.13
N VAL A 288 9.94 1.54 12.07
CA VAL A 288 10.13 1.15 13.48
C VAL A 288 10.13 -0.36 13.64
N LEU A 289 9.21 -1.06 12.96
CA LEU A 289 9.12 -2.52 13.02
C LEU A 289 10.29 -3.22 12.33
N ALA A 290 11.00 -2.56 11.40
CA ALA A 290 12.18 -3.11 10.73
C ALA A 290 13.22 -3.69 11.70
N TYR A 291 13.44 -3.00 12.82
CA TYR A 291 14.38 -3.42 13.87
C TYR A 291 13.92 -4.64 14.69
N LEU A 292 12.66 -5.05 14.56
CA LEU A 292 12.05 -6.15 15.30
C LEU A 292 11.74 -7.36 14.41
N VAL A 293 11.88 -7.20 13.10
CA VAL A 293 11.47 -8.17 12.10
C VAL A 293 12.69 -9.01 11.70
N PRO A 294 12.58 -10.34 11.70
CA PRO A 294 13.69 -11.17 11.26
C PRO A 294 13.89 -11.06 9.73
N PRO A 295 15.11 -11.25 9.22
CA PRO A 295 15.36 -11.20 7.79
C PRO A 295 14.77 -12.43 7.08
N TYR A 296 14.29 -12.28 5.84
CA TYR A 296 13.81 -13.37 4.99
C TYR A 296 14.91 -14.37 4.62
N SER A 297 16.16 -13.91 4.62
CA SER A 297 17.35 -14.70 4.32
C SER A 297 18.40 -14.48 5.40
N PRO A 298 19.28 -15.46 5.69
CA PRO A 298 20.34 -15.30 6.69
C PRO A 298 21.21 -14.06 6.44
N ALA A 299 21.30 -13.18 7.44
CA ALA A 299 22.14 -11.99 7.43
C ALA A 299 22.84 -11.83 8.78
N SER A 300 24.06 -11.28 8.78
CA SER A 300 24.72 -10.95 10.06
C SER A 300 23.98 -9.82 10.78
N PRO A 301 24.04 -9.74 12.13
CA PRO A 301 23.38 -8.66 12.87
C PRO A 301 23.79 -7.24 12.41
N ALA A 302 25.05 -7.06 12.00
CA ALA A 302 25.53 -5.79 11.48
C ALA A 302 24.91 -5.44 10.11
N GLN A 303 24.72 -6.43 9.23
CA GLN A 303 24.06 -6.23 7.94
C GLN A 303 22.57 -5.93 8.09
N ALA A 304 21.88 -6.63 8.98
CA ALA A 304 20.47 -6.37 9.31
C ALA A 304 20.31 -4.92 9.83
N LEU A 305 21.08 -4.56 10.86
CA LEU A 305 21.05 -3.21 11.44
C LEU A 305 21.36 -2.11 10.41
N ALA A 306 22.37 -2.31 9.57
CA ALA A 306 22.71 -1.34 8.52
C ALA A 306 21.55 -1.16 7.52
N SER A 307 20.83 -2.24 7.21
CA SER A 307 19.68 -2.22 6.31
C SER A 307 18.49 -1.49 6.94
N ASP A 308 18.21 -1.72 8.23
CA ASP A 308 17.12 -1.05 8.95
C ASP A 308 17.38 0.45 9.13
N VAL A 309 18.63 0.83 9.39
CA VAL A 309 19.06 2.24 9.42
C VAL A 309 18.89 2.88 8.04
N LEU A 310 19.27 2.19 6.96
CA LEU A 310 19.06 2.68 5.60
C LEU A 310 17.57 2.90 5.31
N VAL A 311 16.71 1.97 5.69
CA VAL A 311 15.24 2.09 5.57
C VAL A 311 14.74 3.34 6.29
N SER A 312 15.14 3.53 7.55
CA SER A 312 14.77 4.69 8.35
C SER A 312 15.22 6.00 7.71
N LEU A 313 16.45 6.06 7.20
CA LEU A 313 16.97 7.24 6.48
C LEU A 313 16.16 7.54 5.22
N ILE A 314 15.82 6.53 4.43
CA ILE A 314 14.98 6.69 3.23
C ILE A 314 13.61 7.25 3.63
N VAL A 315 12.93 6.67 4.64
CA VAL A 315 11.64 7.17 5.13
C VAL A 315 11.74 8.63 5.57
N VAL A 316 12.75 9.00 6.35
CA VAL A 316 12.95 10.40 6.79
C VAL A 316 13.14 11.33 5.61
N VAL A 317 14.00 10.99 4.64
CA VAL A 317 14.27 11.82 3.45
C VAL A 317 13.01 12.00 2.61
N LEU A 318 12.26 10.92 2.38
CA LEU A 318 11.01 10.93 1.63
C LEU A 318 9.94 11.81 2.29
N LEU A 319 9.71 11.63 3.59
CA LEU A 319 8.68 12.38 4.32
C LEU A 319 9.05 13.86 4.51
N THR A 320 10.30 14.15 4.85
CA THR A 320 10.77 15.54 5.02
C THR A 320 10.79 16.29 3.68
N GLY A 321 11.21 15.62 2.60
CA GLY A 321 11.18 16.18 1.25
C GLY A 321 9.76 16.47 0.76
N ALA A 322 8.83 15.53 0.96
CA ALA A 322 7.40 15.75 0.67
C ALA A 322 6.84 16.92 1.48
N SER A 323 7.08 16.95 2.79
CA SER A 323 6.64 18.05 3.67
C SER A 323 7.22 19.41 3.26
N ALA A 324 8.50 19.46 2.88
CA ALA A 324 9.14 20.68 2.37
C ALA A 324 8.51 21.15 1.05
N ARG A 325 8.13 20.22 0.16
CA ARG A 325 7.42 20.56 -1.09
C ARG A 325 6.03 21.12 -0.83
N LEU A 326 5.26 20.54 0.09
CA LEU A 326 3.94 21.06 0.47
C LEU A 326 4.03 22.48 1.03
N ARG A 327 4.97 22.75 1.93
CA ARG A 327 5.20 24.09 2.49
C ARG A 327 5.52 25.13 1.42
N ARG A 328 6.30 24.76 0.40
CA ARG A 328 6.59 25.64 -0.76
C ARG A 328 5.35 25.93 -1.61
N HIS A 329 4.32 25.11 -1.53
CA HIS A 329 3.03 25.32 -2.19
C HIS A 329 1.98 25.98 -1.28
N GLY A 330 2.34 26.36 -0.04
CA GLY A 330 1.42 26.98 0.92
C GLY A 330 0.50 26.01 1.64
N GLU A 331 0.85 24.71 1.69
CA GLU A 331 0.09 23.63 2.35
C GLU A 331 0.75 23.06 3.62
#